data_AF-A0A536YFN1-F1
#
_entry.id   AF-A0A536YFN1-F1
#
_cell.length_a   1.000
_cell.length_b   1.000
_cell.length_c   1.000
_cell.angle_alpha   90.00
_cell.angle_beta   90.00
_cell.angle_gamma   90.00
#
_symmetry.space_group_name_H-M   'P 1'
#
loop_
_entity.id
_entity.type
_entity.pdbx_description
1 polymer ?
#
loop_
_entity_poly.entity_id
_entity_poly.type
_entity_poly.pdbx_seq_one_letter_code
_entity_poly.pdbx_strand_id
1 'polypeptide(L)'
;EAEVAGMDDVFLYTIDDLAATVREGIDARQSAVAQAEAIIESQVGSFLHWMKTREMVPLIRQLRESAEEARCREVERAVRMLARGDDPKTVLETLSHGLTNKLMHAPTEALNQSGEAAESLKALVARLYRLRAGD
;
A
#
# COMPACT_ATOMS: atom_id res chain seq x y z
N GLU A 1 -48.58 40.54 31.68
CA GLU A 1 -47.97 39.33 31.07
C GLU A 1 -48.13 38.06 31.92
N ALA A 2 -48.27 38.14 33.25
CA ALA A 2 -48.28 36.95 34.13
C ALA A 2 -49.60 36.15 34.24
N GLU A 3 -50.74 36.62 33.73
CA GLU A 3 -52.05 35.95 33.96
C GLU A 3 -52.34 34.76 33.01
N VAL A 4 -51.57 34.58 31.93
CA VAL A 4 -51.82 33.53 30.92
C VAL A 4 -51.06 32.23 31.20
N ALA A 5 -50.06 32.26 32.10
CA ALA A 5 -49.24 31.10 32.45
C ALA A 5 -49.95 30.06 33.35
N GLY A 6 -51.16 30.36 33.82
CA GLY A 6 -51.95 29.49 34.69
C GLY A 6 -53.00 28.63 33.98
N MET A 7 -53.07 28.67 32.64
CA MET A 7 -54.03 27.88 31.85
C MET A 7 -53.40 26.54 31.45
N ASP A 8 -54.09 25.44 31.74
CA ASP A 8 -53.68 24.12 31.29
C ASP A 8 -53.53 24.12 29.76
N ASP A 9 -52.39 23.63 29.27
CA ASP A 9 -52.01 23.50 27.84
C ASP A 9 -51.57 24.79 27.12
N VAL A 10 -51.21 25.87 27.84
CA VAL A 10 -50.63 27.09 27.25
C VAL A 10 -49.17 27.30 27.67
N PHE A 11 -48.25 27.26 26.70
CA PHE A 11 -46.82 27.52 26.90
C PHE A 11 -46.46 28.94 26.44
N LEU A 12 -46.04 29.79 27.38
CA LEU A 12 -45.56 31.14 27.12
C LEU A 12 -44.03 31.10 26.91
N TYR A 13 -43.58 31.48 25.72
CA TYR A 13 -42.16 31.68 25.43
C TYR A 13 -41.88 33.17 25.22
N THR A 14 -40.87 33.68 25.91
CA THR A 14 -40.39 35.06 25.81
C THR A 14 -39.23 35.17 24.81
N ILE A 15 -38.89 36.41 24.43
CA ILE A 15 -37.74 36.67 23.56
C ILE A 15 -36.43 36.17 24.20
N ASP A 16 -36.34 36.22 25.53
CA ASP A 16 -35.19 35.72 26.29
C ASP A 16 -35.11 34.18 26.23
N ASP A 17 -36.25 33.47 26.23
CA ASP A 17 -36.29 32.01 26.07
C ASP A 17 -35.79 31.59 24.67
N LEU A 18 -36.14 32.35 23.64
CA LEU A 18 -35.64 32.10 22.28
C LEU A 18 -34.12 32.37 22.18
N ALA A 19 -33.62 33.39 22.87
CA ALA A 19 -32.19 33.70 22.92
C ALA A 19 -31.36 32.62 23.64
N ALA A 20 -31.95 31.89 24.59
CA ALA A 20 -31.33 30.72 25.22
C ALA A 20 -31.21 29.55 24.23
N THR A 21 -32.29 29.20 23.52
CA THR A 21 -32.29 28.13 22.51
C THR A 21 -31.34 28.41 21.34
N VAL A 22 -31.24 29.68 20.90
CA VAL A 22 -30.28 30.07 19.87
C VAL A 22 -28.83 29.87 20.33
N ARG A 23 -28.53 30.15 21.60
CA ARG A 23 -27.20 29.94 22.18
C ARG A 23 -26.84 28.46 22.26
N GLU A 24 -27.77 27.64 22.73
CA GLU A 24 -27.63 26.18 22.72
C GLU A 24 -27.43 25.63 21.30
N GLY A 25 -28.14 26.20 20.31
CA GLY A 25 -27.98 25.85 18.90
C GLY A 25 -26.59 26.22 18.33
N ILE A 26 -26.02 27.34 18.75
CA ILE A 26 -24.65 27.74 18.37
C ILE A 26 -23.62 26.80 18.99
N ASP A 27 -23.75 26.48 20.29
CA ASP A 27 -22.83 25.59 20.99
C ASP A 27 -22.90 24.16 20.44
N ALA A 28 -24.11 23.66 20.18
CA ALA A 28 -24.32 22.37 19.52
C ALA A 28 -23.69 22.34 18.12
N ARG A 29 -23.81 23.43 17.35
CA ARG A 29 -23.20 23.53 16.02
C ARG A 29 -21.67 23.56 16.09
N GLN A 30 -21.08 24.26 17.05
CA GLN A 30 -19.63 24.27 17.28
C GLN A 30 -19.13 22.89 17.69
N SER A 31 -19.83 22.20 18.58
CA SER A 31 -19.49 20.83 18.99
C SER A 31 -19.57 19.85 17.81
N ALA A 32 -20.60 19.96 16.98
CA ALA A 32 -20.75 19.15 15.78
C ALA A 32 -19.64 19.37 14.75
N VAL A 33 -19.16 20.63 14.59
CA VAL A 33 -18.00 20.94 13.73
C VAL A 33 -16.74 20.27 14.26
N ALA A 34 -16.46 20.40 15.56
CA ALA A 34 -15.28 19.75 16.16
C ALA A 34 -15.33 18.22 16.03
N GLN A 35 -16.51 17.60 16.19
CA GLN A 35 -16.68 16.17 15.95
C GLN A 35 -16.45 15.79 14.48
N ALA A 36 -16.96 16.58 13.54
CA ALA A 36 -16.75 16.35 12.12
C ALA A 36 -15.27 16.45 11.74
N GLU A 37 -14.54 17.44 12.26
CA GLU A 37 -13.10 17.59 12.04
C GLU A 37 -12.32 16.38 12.57
N ALA A 38 -12.63 15.92 13.78
CA ALA A 38 -11.99 14.73 14.36
C ALA A 38 -12.23 13.46 13.53
N ILE A 39 -13.45 13.29 13.00
CA ILE A 39 -13.77 12.18 12.09
C ILE A 39 -12.94 12.29 10.80
N ILE A 40 -12.88 13.48 10.20
CA ILE A 40 -12.12 13.71 8.96
C ILE A 40 -10.64 13.41 9.19
N GLU A 41 -10.04 13.92 10.27
CA GLU A 41 -8.63 13.70 10.57
C GLU A 41 -8.30 12.22 10.75
N SER A 42 -9.15 11.48 11.47
CA SER A 42 -9.02 10.02 11.62
C SER A 42 -9.10 9.28 10.28
N GLN A 43 -10.05 9.65 9.43
CA GLN A 43 -10.23 9.02 8.12
C GLN A 43 -9.11 9.36 7.14
N VAL A 44 -8.60 10.59 7.15
CA VAL A 44 -7.44 10.99 6.34
C VAL A 44 -6.21 10.19 6.75
N GLY A 45 -5.95 10.03 8.05
CA GLY A 45 -4.85 9.18 8.54
C GLY A 45 -4.98 7.73 8.09
N SER A 46 -6.19 7.16 8.20
CA SER A 46 -6.49 5.79 7.76
C SER A 46 -6.30 5.62 6.25
N PHE A 47 -6.73 6.61 5.46
CA PHE A 47 -6.58 6.62 4.01
C PHE A 47 -5.11 6.72 3.57
N LEU A 48 -4.31 7.59 4.19
CA LEU A 48 -2.88 7.68 3.90
C LEU A 48 -2.14 6.39 4.25
N HIS A 49 -2.50 5.75 5.37
CA HIS A 49 -1.95 4.44 5.72
C HIS A 49 -2.33 3.36 4.68
N TRP A 50 -3.60 3.33 4.27
CA TRP A 50 -4.07 2.44 3.22
C TRP A 50 -3.37 2.70 1.87
N MET A 51 -3.10 3.96 1.52
CA MET A 51 -2.38 4.31 0.30
C MET A 51 -0.93 3.79 0.36
N LYS A 52 -0.21 4.03 1.46
CA LYS A 52 1.16 3.51 1.67
C LYS A 52 1.25 2.00 1.56
N THR A 53 0.26 1.27 2.09
CA THR A 53 0.24 -0.20 1.96
C THR A 53 0.07 -0.67 0.50
N ARG A 54 -0.44 0.19 -0.40
CA ARG A 54 -0.62 -0.11 -1.82
C ARG A 54 0.50 0.37 -2.73
N GLU A 55 1.39 1.24 -2.26
CA GLU A 55 2.52 1.77 -3.06
C GLU A 55 3.43 0.66 -3.60
N MET A 56 3.56 -0.45 -2.88
CA MET A 56 4.40 -1.57 -3.31
C MET A 56 3.72 -2.49 -4.32
N VAL A 57 2.39 -2.42 -4.47
CA VAL A 57 1.64 -3.36 -5.33
C VAL A 57 2.07 -3.26 -6.80
N PRO A 58 2.20 -2.08 -7.42
CA PRO A 58 2.69 -1.97 -8.79
C PRO A 58 4.10 -2.54 -8.98
N LEU A 59 5.01 -2.27 -8.03
CA LEU A 59 6.38 -2.79 -8.07
C LEU A 59 6.42 -4.31 -7.97
N ILE A 60 5.62 -4.91 -7.08
CA ILE A 60 5.50 -6.37 -6.94
C ILE A 60 4.97 -7.00 -8.23
N ARG A 61 4.01 -6.35 -8.90
CA ARG A 61 3.47 -6.83 -10.18
C ARG A 61 4.53 -6.82 -11.26
N GLN A 62 5.22 -5.70 -11.44
CA GLN A 62 6.31 -5.57 -12.42
C GLN A 62 7.43 -6.60 -12.18
N LEU A 63 7.81 -6.83 -10.91
CA LEU A 63 8.81 -7.84 -10.57
C LEU A 63 8.37 -9.25 -11.00
N ARG A 64 7.11 -9.61 -10.74
CA ARG A 64 6.56 -10.92 -11.13
C ARG A 64 6.40 -11.07 -12.63
N GLU A 65 5.94 -10.03 -13.31
CA GLU A 65 5.79 -10.00 -14.77
C GLU A 65 7.15 -10.19 -15.45
N SER A 66 8.20 -9.49 -15.00
CA SER A 66 9.57 -9.65 -15.50
C SER A 66 10.10 -11.08 -15.31
N ALA A 67 9.88 -11.68 -14.13
CA ALA A 67 10.28 -13.06 -13.87
C ALA A 67 9.53 -14.07 -14.76
N GLU A 68 8.24 -13.85 -14.99
CA GLU A 68 7.43 -14.71 -15.85
C GLU A 68 7.84 -14.60 -17.32
N GLU A 69 8.15 -13.40 -17.81
CA GLU A 69 8.71 -13.21 -19.16
C GLU A 69 10.02 -13.99 -19.35
N ALA A 70 10.92 -13.94 -18.35
CA ALA A 70 12.16 -14.70 -18.39
C ALA A 70 11.89 -16.21 -18.45
N ARG A 71 10.93 -16.70 -17.64
CA ARG A 71 10.50 -18.10 -17.63
C ARG A 71 9.94 -18.54 -18.99
N CYS A 72 9.00 -17.79 -19.55
CA CYS A 72 8.39 -18.10 -20.84
C CYS A 72 9.43 -18.22 -21.96
N ARG A 73 10.38 -17.26 -22.04
CA ARG A 73 11.44 -17.28 -23.06
C ARG A 73 12.35 -18.51 -22.93
N GLU A 74 12.71 -18.90 -21.72
CA GLU A 74 13.55 -20.09 -21.48
C GLU A 74 12.80 -21.39 -21.78
N VAL A 75 11.51 -21.47 -21.43
CA VAL A 75 10.65 -22.61 -21.78
C VAL A 75 10.50 -22.74 -23.29
N GLU A 76 10.24 -21.66 -24.01
CA GLU A 76 10.16 -21.68 -25.48
C GLU A 76 11.47 -22.14 -26.13
N ARG A 77 12.62 -21.75 -25.57
CA ARG A 77 13.92 -22.24 -26.01
C ARG A 77 14.05 -23.74 -25.77
N ALA A 78 13.69 -24.23 -24.58
CA ALA A 78 13.74 -25.64 -24.22
C ALA A 78 12.82 -26.50 -25.12
N VAL A 79 11.60 -26.04 -25.37
CA VAL A 79 10.65 -26.72 -26.28
C VAL A 79 11.24 -26.84 -27.69
N ARG A 80 11.89 -25.78 -28.19
CA ARG A 80 12.55 -25.84 -29.50
C ARG A 80 13.72 -26.81 -29.54
N MET A 81 14.47 -26.97 -28.45
CA MET A 81 15.56 -27.95 -28.35
C MET A 81 15.00 -29.38 -28.36
N LEU A 82 13.97 -29.65 -27.56
CA LEU A 82 13.29 -30.96 -27.56
C LEU A 82 12.72 -31.31 -28.94
N ALA A 83 12.10 -30.34 -29.63
CA ALA A 83 11.55 -30.55 -30.96
C ALA A 83 12.62 -30.88 -32.03
N ARG A 84 13.89 -30.49 -31.78
CA ARG A 84 15.03 -30.85 -32.64
C ARG A 84 15.60 -32.22 -32.33
N GLY A 85 15.16 -32.86 -31.24
CA GLY A 85 15.68 -34.16 -30.78
C GLY A 85 16.87 -34.05 -29.84
N ASP A 86 17.13 -32.88 -29.24
CA ASP A 86 18.19 -32.72 -28.23
C ASP A 86 17.89 -33.59 -26.99
N ASP A 87 18.94 -34.08 -26.32
CA ASP A 87 18.79 -34.92 -25.11
C ASP A 87 18.01 -34.17 -24.01
N PRO A 88 16.90 -34.72 -23.49
CA PRO A 88 16.09 -34.05 -22.48
C PRO A 88 16.86 -33.63 -21.23
N LYS A 89 17.90 -34.36 -20.81
CA LYS A 89 18.70 -33.94 -19.65
C LYS A 89 19.47 -32.66 -19.94
N THR A 90 20.16 -32.59 -21.09
CA THR A 90 20.85 -31.37 -21.54
C THR A 90 19.88 -30.19 -21.69
N VAL A 91 18.68 -30.42 -22.19
CA VAL A 91 17.66 -29.36 -22.31
C VAL A 91 17.26 -28.82 -20.94
N LEU A 92 17.00 -29.69 -19.97
CA LEU A 92 16.62 -29.28 -18.62
C LEU A 92 17.74 -28.53 -17.90
N GLU A 93 18.99 -28.97 -18.05
CA GLU A 93 20.16 -28.24 -17.53
C GLU A 93 20.27 -26.85 -18.16
N THR A 94 20.14 -26.76 -19.49
CA THR A 94 20.18 -25.49 -20.22
C THR A 94 19.07 -24.54 -19.76
N LEU A 95 17.85 -25.04 -19.61
CA LEU A 95 16.71 -24.28 -19.08
C LEU A 95 16.99 -23.76 -17.67
N SER A 96 17.44 -24.64 -16.78
CA SER A 96 17.71 -24.33 -15.38
C SER A 96 18.79 -23.25 -15.23
N HIS A 97 19.91 -23.42 -15.95
CA HIS A 97 21.01 -22.44 -15.95
C HIS A 97 20.59 -21.12 -16.60
N GLY A 98 19.90 -21.18 -17.74
CA GLY A 98 19.44 -19.99 -18.46
C GLY A 98 18.49 -19.14 -17.62
N LEU A 99 17.52 -19.78 -16.97
CA LEU A 99 16.56 -19.10 -16.11
C LEU A 99 17.24 -18.51 -14.87
N THR A 100 18.10 -19.28 -14.20
CA THR A 100 18.84 -18.81 -13.01
C THR A 100 19.69 -17.59 -13.36
N ASN A 101 20.44 -17.64 -14.45
CA ASN A 101 21.29 -16.52 -14.87
C ASN A 101 20.48 -15.27 -15.19
N LYS A 102 19.33 -15.41 -15.87
CA LYS A 102 18.46 -14.26 -16.18
C LYS A 102 17.88 -13.60 -14.94
N LEU A 103 17.43 -14.40 -13.97
CA LEU A 103 16.87 -13.88 -12.72
C LEU A 103 17.94 -13.23 -11.83
N MET A 104 19.16 -13.76 -11.84
CA MET A 104 20.27 -13.24 -11.03
C MET A 104 20.99 -12.05 -11.67
N HIS A 105 20.85 -11.81 -12.97
CA HIS A 105 21.59 -10.77 -13.68
C HIS A 105 21.38 -9.38 -13.10
N ALA A 106 20.13 -8.92 -12.96
CA ALA A 106 19.83 -7.57 -12.45
C ALA A 106 20.29 -7.35 -10.99
N PRO A 107 20.05 -8.29 -10.04
CA PRO A 107 20.62 -8.19 -8.70
C PRO A 107 22.16 -8.13 -8.67
N THR A 108 22.84 -8.95 -9.48
CA THR A 108 24.30 -8.96 -9.55
C THR A 108 24.85 -7.68 -10.17
N GLU A 109 24.20 -7.18 -11.22
CA GLU A 109 24.57 -5.92 -11.87
C GLU A 109 24.41 -4.74 -10.91
N ALA A 110 23.30 -4.67 -10.18
CA ALA A 110 23.05 -3.63 -9.18
C ALA A 110 24.15 -3.61 -8.10
N LEU A 111 24.59 -4.78 -7.63
CA LEU A 111 25.70 -4.89 -6.67
C LEU A 111 27.03 -4.40 -7.26
N ASN A 112 27.31 -4.71 -8.54
CA ASN A 112 28.56 -4.26 -9.18
C ASN A 112 28.58 -2.75 -9.46
N GLN A 113 27.41 -2.12 -9.58
CA GLN A 113 27.26 -0.68 -9.87
C GLN A 113 27.02 0.17 -8.61
N SER A 114 27.11 -0.41 -7.40
CA SER A 114 26.50 0.15 -6.19
C SER A 114 27.16 1.40 -5.60
N GLY A 115 28.34 1.83 -6.10
CA GLY A 115 28.98 3.10 -5.72
C GLY A 115 28.97 3.40 -4.21
N GLU A 116 28.56 4.62 -3.84
CA GLU A 116 28.45 5.07 -2.43
C GLU A 116 27.31 4.39 -1.65
N ALA A 117 26.33 3.79 -2.33
CA ALA A 117 25.20 3.10 -1.71
C ALA A 117 25.45 1.59 -1.49
N ALA A 118 26.71 1.13 -1.59
CA ALA A 118 27.08 -0.27 -1.56
C ALA A 118 26.58 -1.02 -0.31
N GLU A 119 26.72 -0.43 0.88
CA GLU A 119 26.38 -1.11 2.13
C GLU A 119 24.85 -1.29 2.33
N SER A 120 24.05 -0.29 1.96
CA SER A 120 22.59 -0.40 2.06
C SER A 120 22.04 -1.42 1.05
N LEU A 121 22.58 -1.45 -0.17
CA LEU A 121 22.22 -2.42 -1.19
C LEU A 121 22.65 -3.84 -0.79
N LYS A 122 23.87 -4.01 -0.28
CA LYS A 122 24.38 -5.29 0.24
C LYS A 122 23.46 -5.85 1.33
N ALA A 123 23.08 -5.03 2.32
CA ALA A 123 22.16 -5.44 3.38
C ALA A 123 20.78 -5.83 2.84
N LEU A 124 20.25 -5.07 1.88
CA LEU A 124 18.96 -5.34 1.25
C LEU A 124 18.98 -6.66 0.45
N VAL A 125 20.01 -6.89 -0.37
CA VAL A 125 20.15 -8.13 -1.14
C VAL A 125 20.33 -9.33 -0.22
N ALA A 126 21.15 -9.22 0.83
CA ALA A 126 21.31 -10.27 1.83
C ALA A 126 19.96 -10.64 2.48
N ARG A 127 19.13 -9.64 2.80
CA ARG A 127 17.78 -9.84 3.33
C ARG A 127 16.83 -10.48 2.32
N LEU A 128 16.81 -10.00 1.08
CA LEU A 128 15.91 -10.52 0.02
C LEU A 128 16.19 -12.00 -0.28
N TYR A 129 17.46 -12.37 -0.37
CA TYR A 129 17.90 -13.75 -0.70
C TYR A 129 18.18 -14.61 0.52
N ARG A 130 17.94 -14.11 1.74
CA ARG A 130 18.22 -14.79 3.01
C ARG A 130 19.66 -15.31 3.10
N LEU A 131 20.61 -14.54 2.57
CA LEU A 131 22.03 -14.86 2.62
C LEU A 131 22.54 -14.59 4.03
N ARG A 132 23.44 -15.45 4.53
CA ARG A 132 24.20 -15.11 5.73
C ARG A 132 25.09 -13.92 5.39
N ALA A 133 24.99 -12.84 6.17
CA ALA A 133 26.02 -11.82 6.16
C ALA A 133 27.31 -12.53 6.58
N GLY A 134 28.28 -12.63 5.66
CA GLY A 134 29.62 -13.11 6.00
C GLY A 134 30.26 -12.14 6.98
N ASP A 135 30.92 -12.70 8.00
CA ASP A 135 31.86 -12.02 8.89
C ASP A 135 32.91 -11.21 8.11
#